data_AF-A0A161JQJ3-F1
#
_entry.id   AF-A0A161JQJ3-F1
#
_cell.length_a   1.000
_cell.length_b   1.000
_cell.length_c   1.000
_cell.angle_alpha   90.00
_cell.angle_beta   90.00
_cell.angle_gamma   90.00
#
_symmetry.space_group_name_H-M   'P 1'
#
loop_
_entity.id
_entity.type
_entity.pdbx_description
1 polymer ?
#
loop_
_entity_poly.entity_id
_entity_poly.type
_entity_poly.pdbx_seq_one_letter_code
_entity_poly.pdbx_strand_id
1 'polypeptide(L)'
;MNKKNIAIAMSGLTVLASAAPVFADDTKVETGDQGYTVVQSKYKKAVEQLQKGILDGSITEIKVFFEGTLASTIKVGSELNAADASKLLFTQVDNKLDNLGDGDYVDFLITSPGQGDKITTSKLVALKDLTGASADAIIAGTSSADGVVTNTGVASGSTETNSAGTKLAMSAIFDTAYTDSSETAVKITIKAAMNDTKFGKAGETTYSTGLTFEDGSTEKIVKLGDSDIIDITKALKLTVVPGSEATVKFAEKTPSGSVQPVITKLRIINAKEETIDIDASSSKTAQDLAKKYVFNKTDLNTLYKVLNGDEADTNGLIEEVSGKYQVVLYPEGKRVTTKS
;
A
#
# COMPACT_ATOMS: atom_id res chain seq x y z
N MET A 1 -2.02 22.89 48.07
CA MET A 1 -2.07 22.89 46.60
C MET A 1 -0.80 22.22 46.09
N ASN A 2 -0.92 21.01 45.53
CA ASN A 2 0.23 20.28 44.97
C ASN A 2 0.72 20.99 43.70
N LYS A 3 1.99 21.37 43.69
CA LYS A 3 2.67 22.00 42.56
C LYS A 3 2.91 20.93 41.49
N LYS A 4 2.26 21.06 40.34
CA LYS A 4 2.49 20.21 39.16
C LYS A 4 3.62 20.84 38.34
N ASN A 5 4.67 20.06 38.05
CA ASN A 5 5.77 20.47 37.16
C ASN A 5 5.52 19.88 35.77
N ILE A 6 5.72 20.68 34.71
CA ILE A 6 5.48 20.30 33.31
C ILE A 6 6.85 20.22 32.62
N ALA A 7 7.22 19.07 32.10
CA ALA A 7 8.30 18.95 31.11
C ALA A 7 7.67 19.02 29.71
N ILE A 8 8.32 19.65 28.73
CA ILE A 8 7.90 19.56 27.33
C ILE A 8 9.04 18.85 26.62
N ALA A 9 8.81 17.62 26.20
CA ALA A 9 9.76 16.84 25.42
C ALA A 9 9.07 16.38 24.15
N MET A 10 9.55 16.88 23.01
CA MET A 10 9.12 16.43 21.69
C MET A 10 9.85 15.11 21.38
N SER A 11 9.14 13.99 21.56
CA SER A 11 9.64 12.66 21.20
C SER A 11 9.30 12.36 19.75
N GLY A 12 10.27 11.85 19.01
CA GLY A 12 10.03 11.28 17.69
C GLY A 12 10.03 9.76 17.71
N LEU A 13 8.86 9.10 17.74
CA LEU A 13 8.45 7.99 16.83
C LEU A 13 7.03 7.40 17.09
N THR A 14 6.27 7.19 16.01
CA THR A 14 5.17 6.21 15.69
C THR A 14 3.85 6.15 16.47
N VAL A 15 2.69 6.21 15.75
CA VAL A 15 1.58 5.20 15.75
C VAL A 15 0.77 5.23 14.42
N LEU A 16 0.39 4.03 13.96
CA LEU A 16 -0.48 3.66 12.84
C LEU A 16 -1.99 3.88 13.14
N ALA A 17 -2.80 4.34 12.18
CA ALA A 17 -4.08 3.73 11.74
C ALA A 17 -5.09 4.70 11.07
N SER A 18 -5.63 4.24 9.94
CA SER A 18 -7.05 4.28 9.55
C SER A 18 -7.71 5.54 8.92
N ALA A 19 -7.83 5.47 7.59
CA ALA A 19 -9.05 5.59 6.77
C ALA A 19 -9.62 6.95 6.26
N ALA A 20 -9.68 7.00 4.92
CA ALA A 20 -10.69 7.55 3.99
C ALA A 20 -10.59 9.03 3.51
N PRO A 21 -10.96 9.29 2.23
CA PRO A 21 -10.34 10.31 1.39
C PRO A 21 -11.21 11.55 1.19
N VAL A 22 -10.58 12.71 1.00
CA VAL A 22 -11.26 13.89 0.45
C VAL A 22 -10.38 14.52 -0.63
N PHE A 23 -10.94 14.60 -1.84
CA PHE A 23 -10.35 15.17 -3.04
C PHE A 23 -10.05 16.68 -2.85
N ALA A 24 -8.82 17.16 -3.12
CA ALA A 24 -8.58 18.54 -3.58
C ALA A 24 -7.10 18.86 -3.91
N ASP A 25 -6.93 19.37 -5.14
CA ASP A 25 -6.01 20.44 -5.60
C ASP A 25 -4.48 20.18 -5.63
N ASP A 26 -3.96 20.07 -6.86
CA ASP A 26 -2.56 19.83 -7.24
C ASP A 26 -1.63 21.06 -7.16
N THR A 27 -2.12 22.21 -6.68
CA THR A 27 -1.37 23.48 -6.80
C THR A 27 -0.85 24.08 -5.49
N LYS A 28 -1.17 23.49 -4.33
CA LYS A 28 -0.65 23.94 -3.03
C LYS A 28 -0.31 22.79 -2.07
N VAL A 29 0.88 22.86 -1.49
CA VAL A 29 1.31 21.98 -0.38
C VAL A 29 0.92 22.67 0.92
N GLU A 30 -0.34 22.50 1.33
CA GLU A 30 -0.75 22.72 2.71
C GLU A 30 -0.61 21.38 3.45
N THR A 31 0.30 21.32 4.43
CA THR A 31 0.42 20.21 5.37
C THR A 31 -0.72 20.30 6.38
N GLY A 32 -1.91 19.87 5.95
CA GLY A 32 -3.11 19.78 6.78
C GLY A 32 -3.66 18.36 6.82
N ASP A 33 -3.85 17.70 5.67
CA ASP A 33 -4.72 16.52 5.66
C ASP A 33 -4.17 15.25 4.97
N GLN A 34 -2.97 15.26 4.37
CA GLN A 34 -2.33 14.06 3.75
C GLN A 34 -0.78 14.16 3.69
N GLY A 35 -0.14 14.73 4.72
CA GLY A 35 1.28 15.07 4.71
C GLY A 35 2.08 14.49 5.88
N TYR A 36 3.15 13.74 5.59
CA TYR A 36 4.15 13.34 6.58
C TYR A 36 5.21 14.44 6.73
N THR A 37 5.70 14.67 7.95
CA THR A 37 6.87 15.54 8.19
C THR A 37 7.95 14.77 8.92
N VAL A 38 9.19 14.87 8.45
CA VAL A 38 10.35 14.18 9.00
C VAL A 38 11.44 15.20 9.33
N VAL A 39 12.07 15.05 10.49
CA VAL A 39 13.24 15.86 10.88
C VAL A 39 14.45 15.51 10.01
N GLN A 40 15.24 16.51 9.65
CA GLN A 40 16.43 16.36 8.81
C GLN A 40 17.33 15.21 9.30
N SER A 41 17.59 15.06 10.60
CA SER A 41 18.45 14.00 11.14
C SER A 41 18.02 12.56 10.77
N LYS A 42 16.76 12.35 10.35
CA LYS A 42 16.20 11.07 9.93
C LYS A 42 16.01 10.95 8.41
N TYR A 43 16.48 11.91 7.61
CA TYR A 43 16.20 11.95 6.16
C TYR A 43 16.64 10.68 5.44
N LYS A 44 17.79 10.09 5.81
CA LYS A 44 18.32 8.87 5.15
C LYS A 44 17.33 7.71 5.21
N LYS A 45 16.69 7.49 6.36
CA LYS A 45 15.66 6.44 6.52
C LYS A 45 14.41 6.73 5.68
N ALA A 46 13.99 8.00 5.60
CA ALA A 46 12.86 8.39 4.77
C ALA A 46 13.15 8.17 3.28
N VAL A 47 14.33 8.60 2.81
CA VAL A 47 14.77 8.39 1.42
C VAL A 47 14.91 6.90 1.11
N GLU A 48 15.48 6.09 2.01
CA GLU A 48 15.54 4.63 1.85
C GLU A 48 14.15 3.98 1.69
N GLN A 49 13.14 4.47 2.40
CA GLN A 49 11.76 3.98 2.25
C GLN A 49 11.16 4.37 0.90
N LEU A 50 11.40 5.60 0.43
CA LEU A 50 11.00 6.02 -0.91
C LEU A 50 11.70 5.20 -2.00
N GLN A 51 12.98 4.91 -1.83
CA GLN A 51 13.76 4.04 -2.72
C GLN A 51 13.19 2.63 -2.76
N LYS A 52 12.82 2.05 -1.62
CA LYS A 52 12.12 0.77 -1.55
C LYS A 52 10.77 0.83 -2.26
N GLY A 53 9.99 1.89 -2.03
CA GLY A 53 8.71 2.08 -2.70
C GLY A 53 8.80 2.20 -4.22
N ILE A 54 9.89 2.80 -4.73
CA ILE A 54 10.19 2.81 -6.17
C ILE A 54 10.52 1.39 -6.66
N LEU A 55 11.36 0.66 -5.92
CA LEU A 55 11.82 -0.68 -6.30
C LEU A 55 10.70 -1.72 -6.26
N ASP A 56 9.77 -1.61 -5.31
CA ASP A 56 8.61 -2.50 -5.15
C ASP A 56 7.38 -2.06 -5.96
N GLY A 57 7.47 -0.93 -6.67
CA GLY A 57 6.41 -0.42 -7.55
C GLY A 57 5.22 0.20 -6.81
N SER A 58 5.27 0.35 -5.48
CA SER A 58 4.27 1.11 -4.72
C SER A 58 4.35 2.62 -5.00
N ILE A 59 5.46 3.10 -5.58
CA ILE A 59 5.67 4.48 -6.03
C ILE A 59 6.01 4.48 -7.52
N THR A 60 5.23 5.21 -8.30
CA THR A 60 5.44 5.35 -9.76
C THR A 60 6.12 6.65 -10.14
N GLU A 61 5.95 7.70 -9.34
CA GLU A 61 6.53 9.02 -9.60
C GLU A 61 6.80 9.74 -8.28
N ILE A 62 7.93 10.45 -8.21
CA ILE A 62 8.25 11.38 -7.12
C ILE A 62 8.61 12.72 -7.74
N LYS A 63 7.91 13.79 -7.36
CA LYS A 63 8.34 15.17 -7.62
C LYS A 63 8.99 15.73 -6.37
N VAL A 64 10.19 16.28 -6.53
CA VAL A 64 10.96 16.86 -5.42
C VAL A 64 10.95 18.36 -5.55
N PHE A 65 10.65 19.05 -4.45
CA PHE A 65 10.65 20.50 -4.36
C PHE A 65 11.62 20.96 -3.28
N PHE A 66 12.47 21.93 -3.59
CA PHE A 66 13.32 22.61 -2.62
C PHE A 66 12.71 23.98 -2.33
N GLU A 67 12.37 24.26 -1.06
CA GLU A 67 11.70 25.51 -0.67
C GLU A 67 10.46 25.84 -1.53
N GLY A 68 9.67 24.81 -1.89
CA GLY A 68 8.49 24.95 -2.75
C GLY A 68 8.77 25.09 -4.26
N THR A 69 10.03 25.11 -4.70
CA THR A 69 10.38 25.13 -6.13
C THR A 69 10.68 23.72 -6.63
N LEU A 70 10.04 23.30 -7.74
CA LEU A 70 10.27 21.99 -8.34
C LEU A 70 11.74 21.85 -8.76
N ALA A 71 12.45 20.91 -8.13
CA ALA A 71 13.85 20.61 -8.41
C ALA A 71 13.99 19.42 -9.37
N SER A 72 13.14 18.40 -9.21
CA SER A 72 13.19 17.22 -10.06
C SER A 72 11.88 16.45 -10.12
N THR A 73 11.76 15.61 -11.15
CA THR A 73 10.69 14.63 -11.30
C THR A 73 11.32 13.30 -11.68
N ILE A 74 11.07 12.29 -10.86
CA ILE A 74 11.59 10.93 -11.03
C ILE A 74 10.40 10.05 -11.31
N LYS A 75 10.27 9.59 -12.55
CA LYS A 75 9.14 8.79 -13.02
C LYS A 75 9.63 7.44 -13.52
N VAL A 76 9.11 6.36 -12.96
CA VAL A 76 9.39 5.00 -13.42
C VAL A 76 8.60 4.74 -14.70
N GLY A 77 9.27 4.25 -15.74
CA GLY A 77 8.64 4.00 -17.04
C GLY A 77 9.61 3.39 -18.05
N SER A 78 9.26 3.49 -19.34
CA SER A 78 10.08 2.97 -20.43
C SER A 78 11.47 3.60 -20.51
N GLU A 79 11.60 4.85 -20.07
CA GLU A 79 12.85 5.62 -20.14
C GLU A 79 13.72 5.48 -18.89
N LEU A 80 13.14 5.09 -17.76
CA LEU A 80 13.82 4.99 -16.48
C LEU A 80 13.27 3.82 -15.68
N ASN A 81 14.09 2.77 -15.55
CA ASN A 81 13.74 1.60 -14.76
C ASN A 81 13.78 1.91 -13.25
N ALA A 82 13.12 1.06 -12.45
CA ALA A 82 13.00 1.26 -11.01
C ALA A 82 14.35 1.32 -10.26
N ALA A 83 15.34 0.51 -10.69
CA ALA A 83 16.65 0.49 -10.05
C ALA A 83 17.41 1.80 -10.25
N ASP A 84 17.36 2.35 -11.46
CA ASP A 84 18.02 3.61 -11.79
C ASP A 84 17.23 4.81 -11.26
N ALA A 85 15.89 4.75 -11.24
CA ALA A 85 15.05 5.74 -10.57
C ALA A 85 15.34 5.84 -9.07
N SER A 86 15.50 4.69 -8.40
CA SER A 86 15.82 4.60 -6.98
C SER A 86 17.18 5.21 -6.66
N LYS A 87 18.20 4.94 -7.48
CA LYS A 87 19.52 5.58 -7.35
C LYS A 87 19.46 7.08 -7.61
N LEU A 88 18.74 7.49 -8.66
CA LEU A 88 18.59 8.88 -9.07
C LEU A 88 17.96 9.73 -7.95
N LEU A 89 16.93 9.20 -7.27
CA LEU A 89 16.31 9.85 -6.12
C LEU A 89 17.37 10.24 -5.09
N PHE A 90 18.15 9.27 -4.62
CA PHE A 90 19.16 9.51 -3.59
C PHE A 90 20.20 10.53 -4.04
N THR A 91 20.77 10.37 -5.24
CA THR A 91 21.78 11.30 -5.77
C THR A 91 21.27 12.73 -5.88
N GLN A 92 19.98 12.95 -6.16
CA GLN A 92 19.41 14.28 -6.31
C GLN A 92 19.16 14.99 -4.97
N VAL A 93 18.86 14.25 -3.91
CA VAL A 93 18.38 14.85 -2.64
C VAL A 93 19.37 14.76 -1.50
N ASP A 94 20.31 13.81 -1.52
CA ASP A 94 21.21 13.52 -0.39
C ASP A 94 21.99 14.77 0.06
N ASN A 95 22.70 15.43 -0.85
CA ASN A 95 23.52 16.60 -0.50
C ASN A 95 22.69 17.79 0.02
N LYS A 96 21.51 18.04 -0.56
CA LYS A 96 20.63 19.13 -0.11
C LYS A 96 20.02 18.82 1.26
N LEU A 97 19.60 17.58 1.50
CA LEU A 97 19.04 17.15 2.78
C LEU A 97 20.09 17.06 3.89
N ASP A 98 21.33 16.69 3.57
CA ASP A 98 22.44 16.63 4.53
C ASP A 98 22.84 18.03 5.01
N ASN A 99 22.74 19.02 4.14
CA ASN A 99 23.14 20.41 4.39
C ASN A 99 21.95 21.37 4.45
N LEU A 100 20.82 20.91 4.98
CA LEU A 100 19.59 21.68 5.02
C LEU A 100 19.73 22.83 6.04
N GLY A 101 19.48 24.08 5.63
CA GLY A 101 19.58 25.26 6.49
C GLY A 101 18.51 25.30 7.59
N ASP A 102 18.72 26.11 8.64
CA ASP A 102 17.72 26.29 9.70
C ASP A 102 16.39 26.83 9.10
N GLY A 103 15.32 26.04 9.17
CA GLY A 103 14.01 26.40 8.63
C GLY A 103 13.80 26.11 7.13
N ASP A 104 14.85 25.67 6.42
CA ASP A 104 14.73 25.13 5.05
C ASP A 104 13.98 23.78 5.09
N TYR A 105 13.32 23.43 3.98
CA TYR A 105 12.62 22.18 3.78
C TYR A 105 12.70 21.64 2.33
N VAL A 106 12.59 20.31 2.22
CA VAL A 106 12.38 19.60 0.96
C VAL A 106 11.03 18.90 0.99
N ASP A 107 10.21 19.12 -0.02
CA ASP A 107 8.94 18.41 -0.20
C ASP A 107 9.05 17.34 -1.27
N PHE A 108 8.40 16.22 -1.02
CA PHE A 108 8.22 15.10 -1.94
C PHE A 108 6.73 14.94 -2.20
N LEU A 109 6.35 15.01 -3.47
CA LEU A 109 5.03 14.62 -3.94
C LEU A 109 5.14 13.22 -4.51
N ILE A 110 4.66 12.25 -3.75
CA ILE A 110 4.80 10.82 -4.02
C ILE A 110 3.52 10.37 -4.69
N THR A 111 3.64 9.89 -5.91
CA THR A 111 2.54 9.35 -6.70
C THR A 111 2.62 7.84 -6.63
N SER A 112 1.64 7.24 -5.95
CA SER A 112 1.41 5.80 -5.93
C SER A 112 0.36 5.42 -6.96
N PRO A 113 0.39 4.19 -7.49
CA PRO A 113 -0.71 3.66 -8.28
C PRO A 113 -2.03 3.81 -7.53
N GLY A 114 -3.12 4.08 -8.23
CA GLY A 114 -4.45 4.02 -7.65
C GLY A 114 -4.70 2.64 -7.03
N GLN A 115 -5.37 2.58 -5.87
CA GLN A 115 -5.78 1.31 -5.26
C GLN A 115 -6.70 0.53 -6.21
N GLY A 116 -6.17 -0.48 -6.91
CA GLY A 116 -6.99 -1.41 -7.70
C GLY A 116 -6.35 -1.98 -8.96
N ASP A 117 -5.31 -1.35 -9.52
CA ASP A 117 -4.88 -1.66 -10.90
C ASP A 117 -3.53 -2.38 -11.02
N LYS A 118 -2.79 -2.57 -9.93
CA LYS A 118 -1.45 -3.14 -9.97
C LYS A 118 -1.28 -4.27 -8.95
N ILE A 119 -0.62 -5.34 -9.37
CA ILE A 119 -0.24 -6.44 -8.49
C ILE A 119 0.73 -5.90 -7.44
N THR A 120 0.35 -6.02 -6.16
CA THR A 120 1.16 -5.64 -5.01
C THR A 120 1.84 -6.86 -4.38
N THR A 121 2.78 -6.66 -3.46
CA THR A 121 3.42 -7.75 -2.70
C THR A 121 2.39 -8.60 -1.95
N SER A 122 1.42 -7.96 -1.28
CA SER A 122 0.34 -8.69 -0.59
C SER A 122 -0.51 -9.53 -1.55
N LYS A 123 -0.74 -9.04 -2.78
CA LYS A 123 -1.44 -9.81 -3.80
C LYS A 123 -0.60 -10.98 -4.30
N LEU A 124 0.72 -10.83 -4.46
CA LEU A 124 1.61 -11.94 -4.80
C LEU A 124 1.62 -12.99 -3.70
N VAL A 125 1.68 -12.62 -2.42
CA VAL A 125 1.57 -13.57 -1.30
C VAL A 125 0.23 -14.30 -1.35
N ALA A 126 -0.88 -13.58 -1.53
CA ALA A 126 -2.21 -14.20 -1.66
C ALA A 126 -2.31 -15.14 -2.88
N LEU A 127 -1.66 -14.82 -4.00
CA LEU A 127 -1.57 -15.70 -5.17
C LEU A 127 -0.71 -16.93 -4.90
N LYS A 128 0.45 -16.75 -4.27
CA LYS A 128 1.38 -17.81 -3.91
C LYS A 128 0.73 -18.81 -2.95
N ASP A 129 0.03 -18.32 -1.94
CA ASP A 129 -0.59 -19.17 -0.91
C ASP A 129 -2.03 -19.56 -1.27
N LEU A 130 -2.57 -19.03 -2.37
CA LEU A 130 -3.98 -19.12 -2.77
C LEU A 130 -4.94 -18.72 -1.64
N THR A 131 -4.54 -17.76 -0.81
CA THR A 131 -5.31 -17.30 0.34
C THR A 131 -6.60 -16.62 -0.12
N GLY A 132 -7.73 -17.10 0.40
CA GLY A 132 -9.06 -16.60 0.02
C GLY A 132 -9.50 -16.98 -1.39
N ALA A 133 -8.80 -17.91 -2.05
CA ALA A 133 -9.20 -18.40 -3.35
C ALA A 133 -10.53 -19.18 -3.31
N SER A 134 -11.25 -19.19 -4.42
CA SER A 134 -12.53 -19.90 -4.53
C SER A 134 -12.36 -21.40 -4.30
N ALA A 135 -13.16 -21.96 -3.40
CA ALA A 135 -13.31 -23.40 -3.21
C ALA A 135 -14.09 -24.06 -4.36
N ASP A 136 -14.86 -23.25 -5.10
CA ASP A 136 -15.66 -23.65 -6.26
C ASP A 136 -15.10 -22.96 -7.51
N ALA A 137 -13.81 -23.15 -7.79
CA ALA A 137 -13.13 -22.50 -8.92
C ALA A 137 -13.62 -23.03 -10.27
N ILE A 138 -13.88 -24.34 -10.37
CA ILE A 138 -14.59 -24.99 -11.48
C ILE A 138 -15.71 -25.86 -10.90
N ILE A 139 -16.93 -25.72 -11.40
CA ILE A 139 -18.08 -26.51 -10.95
C ILE A 139 -18.10 -27.91 -11.55
N ALA A 140 -18.96 -28.79 -11.03
CA ALA A 140 -19.33 -30.02 -11.73
C ALA A 140 -20.16 -29.66 -12.98
N GLY A 141 -19.92 -30.35 -14.09
CA GLY A 141 -20.67 -30.16 -15.33
C GLY A 141 -22.14 -30.48 -15.12
N THR A 142 -23.01 -29.68 -15.74
CA THR A 142 -24.47 -29.84 -15.71
C THR A 142 -25.01 -29.88 -17.13
N SER A 143 -26.30 -30.12 -17.32
CA SER A 143 -26.93 -30.04 -18.65
C SER A 143 -26.91 -28.64 -19.25
N SER A 144 -26.76 -27.60 -18.41
CA SER A 144 -26.80 -26.20 -18.84
C SER A 144 -25.44 -25.49 -18.81
N ALA A 145 -24.45 -26.02 -18.11
CA ALA A 145 -23.17 -25.35 -17.87
C ALA A 145 -21.99 -26.32 -17.90
N ASP A 146 -20.90 -25.87 -18.53
CA ASP A 146 -19.65 -26.59 -18.59
C ASP A 146 -18.99 -26.68 -17.22
N GLY A 147 -18.40 -27.84 -16.94
CA GLY A 147 -17.68 -28.12 -15.71
C GLY A 147 -17.02 -29.49 -15.78
N VAL A 148 -16.64 -30.04 -14.62
CA VAL A 148 -16.01 -31.36 -14.57
C VAL A 148 -17.04 -32.45 -14.87
N VAL A 149 -16.72 -33.33 -15.82
CA VAL A 149 -17.57 -34.44 -16.23
C VAL A 149 -16.81 -35.77 -16.16
N THR A 150 -17.55 -36.87 -16.10
CA THR A 150 -17.03 -38.22 -16.26
C THR A 150 -17.73 -38.90 -17.42
N ASN A 151 -17.19 -40.00 -17.89
CA ASN A 151 -17.86 -40.92 -18.81
C ASN A 151 -18.01 -42.32 -18.19
N THR A 152 -17.85 -42.42 -16.87
CA THR A 152 -17.99 -43.65 -16.08
C THR A 152 -19.38 -43.70 -15.46
N GLY A 153 -20.11 -44.81 -15.67
CA GLY A 153 -21.43 -45.05 -15.05
C GLY A 153 -22.62 -45.16 -16.01
N VAL A 154 -22.40 -45.11 -17.32
CA VAL A 154 -23.47 -45.33 -18.32
C VAL A 154 -23.95 -46.78 -18.33
N ALA A 155 -25.28 -46.97 -18.45
CA ALA A 155 -25.85 -48.24 -18.89
C ALA A 155 -25.17 -48.67 -20.19
N SER A 156 -24.75 -49.93 -20.28
CA SER A 156 -23.91 -50.47 -21.34
C SER A 156 -24.36 -49.99 -22.74
N GLY A 157 -23.56 -49.11 -23.37
CA GLY A 157 -23.78 -48.63 -24.74
C GLY A 157 -23.96 -47.12 -24.95
N SER A 158 -24.14 -46.30 -23.92
CA SER A 158 -24.18 -44.82 -24.08
C SER A 158 -22.77 -44.21 -24.13
N THR A 159 -22.57 -43.21 -25.00
CA THR A 159 -21.33 -42.43 -25.11
C THR A 159 -21.44 -41.06 -24.44
N GLU A 160 -22.51 -40.81 -23.67
CA GLU A 160 -22.77 -39.53 -23.02
C GLU A 160 -21.95 -39.34 -21.74
N THR A 161 -21.62 -38.08 -21.47
CA THR A 161 -20.96 -37.62 -20.25
C THR A 161 -21.95 -37.56 -19.08
N ASN A 162 -21.45 -37.81 -17.87
CA ASN A 162 -22.15 -37.62 -16.62
C ASN A 162 -21.51 -36.47 -15.83
N SER A 163 -22.29 -35.83 -14.95
CA SER A 163 -21.71 -34.90 -13.98
C SER A 163 -20.73 -35.66 -13.07
N ALA A 164 -19.55 -35.08 -12.84
CA ALA A 164 -18.59 -35.69 -11.90
C ALA A 164 -19.06 -35.61 -10.44
N GLY A 165 -20.06 -34.77 -10.13
CA GLY A 165 -20.55 -34.52 -8.77
C GLY A 165 -19.56 -33.76 -7.88
N THR A 166 -18.32 -33.55 -8.33
CA THR A 166 -17.26 -32.86 -7.62
C THR A 166 -16.95 -31.51 -8.25
N LYS A 167 -16.72 -30.51 -7.40
CA LYS A 167 -16.20 -29.20 -7.78
C LYS A 167 -14.70 -29.17 -7.53
N LEU A 168 -13.97 -28.34 -8.27
CA LEU A 168 -12.53 -28.16 -8.08
C LEU A 168 -12.26 -26.79 -7.45
N ALA A 169 -11.53 -26.80 -6.35
CA ALA A 169 -10.96 -25.60 -5.75
C ALA A 169 -9.72 -25.14 -6.53
N MET A 170 -9.35 -23.87 -6.39
CA MET A 170 -8.16 -23.30 -7.05
C MET A 170 -6.88 -24.10 -6.75
N SER A 171 -6.73 -24.59 -5.51
CA SER A 171 -5.60 -25.40 -5.06
C SER A 171 -5.59 -26.83 -5.61
N ALA A 172 -6.73 -27.34 -6.10
CA ALA A 172 -6.78 -28.63 -6.80
C ALA A 172 -6.34 -28.51 -8.26
N ILE A 173 -6.41 -27.29 -8.82
CA ILE A 173 -6.12 -27.00 -10.23
C ILE A 173 -4.68 -26.53 -10.40
N PHE A 174 -4.17 -25.70 -9.47
CA PHE A 174 -2.89 -25.03 -9.62
C PHE A 174 -1.88 -25.36 -8.52
N ASP A 175 -0.61 -25.42 -8.91
CA ASP A 175 0.55 -25.25 -8.04
C ASP A 175 1.11 -23.84 -8.19
N THR A 176 1.63 -23.27 -7.10
CA THR A 176 2.09 -21.88 -7.05
C THR A 176 3.46 -21.79 -6.37
N ALA A 177 4.35 -21.00 -6.94
CA ALA A 177 5.68 -20.76 -6.38
C ALA A 177 6.18 -19.36 -6.74
N TYR A 178 7.09 -18.80 -5.93
CA TYR A 178 7.85 -17.65 -6.39
C TYR A 178 8.81 -18.09 -7.51
N THR A 179 9.09 -17.20 -8.46
CA THR A 179 10.04 -17.48 -9.54
C THR A 179 11.48 -17.51 -9.05
N ASP A 180 11.78 -16.77 -7.98
CA ASP A 180 13.09 -16.61 -7.38
C ASP A 180 12.98 -16.12 -5.92
N SER A 181 14.12 -15.90 -5.27
CA SER A 181 14.21 -15.46 -3.87
C SER A 181 13.90 -13.97 -3.65
N SER A 182 13.69 -13.17 -4.70
CA SER A 182 13.30 -11.77 -4.57
C SER A 182 11.81 -11.61 -4.31
N GLU A 183 11.02 -12.67 -4.49
CA GLU A 183 9.57 -12.71 -4.27
C GLU A 183 8.78 -11.67 -5.09
N THR A 184 9.36 -11.19 -6.19
CA THR A 184 8.77 -10.17 -7.07
C THR A 184 7.84 -10.73 -8.15
N ALA A 185 7.76 -12.06 -8.28
CA ALA A 185 6.86 -12.72 -9.19
C ALA A 185 6.43 -14.11 -8.70
N VAL A 186 5.20 -14.48 -9.03
CA VAL A 186 4.60 -15.79 -8.75
C VAL A 186 4.34 -16.51 -10.07
N LYS A 187 4.81 -17.76 -10.14
CA LYS A 187 4.47 -18.71 -11.18
C LYS A 187 3.27 -19.54 -10.71
N ILE A 188 2.26 -19.62 -11.56
CA ILE A 188 1.06 -20.44 -11.39
C ILE A 188 1.11 -21.53 -12.47
N THR A 189 1.15 -22.79 -12.06
CA THR A 189 1.28 -23.95 -12.94
C THR A 189 0.03 -24.82 -12.82
N ILE A 190 -0.57 -25.21 -13.95
CA ILE A 190 -1.66 -26.19 -13.99
C ILE A 190 -1.12 -27.54 -13.55
N LYS A 191 -1.79 -28.18 -12.58
CA LYS A 191 -1.41 -29.48 -12.04
C LYS A 191 -1.51 -30.57 -13.09
N ALA A 192 -0.54 -31.48 -13.11
CA ALA A 192 -0.52 -32.61 -14.05
C ALA A 192 -1.79 -33.48 -13.99
N ALA A 193 -2.45 -33.56 -12.82
CA ALA A 193 -3.74 -34.26 -12.68
C ALA A 193 -4.85 -33.70 -13.59
N MET A 194 -4.73 -32.44 -14.04
CA MET A 194 -5.68 -31.84 -14.96
C MET A 194 -5.55 -32.35 -16.39
N ASN A 195 -4.41 -32.93 -16.79
CA ASN A 195 -4.16 -33.43 -18.14
C ASN A 195 -5.15 -34.54 -18.55
N ASP A 196 -5.60 -35.35 -17.60
CA ASP A 196 -6.56 -36.44 -17.84
C ASP A 196 -7.99 -36.08 -17.41
N THR A 197 -8.18 -34.89 -16.82
CA THR A 197 -9.49 -34.42 -16.36
C THR A 197 -10.34 -34.03 -17.56
N LYS A 198 -11.62 -34.40 -17.52
CA LYS A 198 -12.59 -34.12 -18.60
C LYS A 198 -13.49 -32.95 -18.24
N PHE A 199 -13.72 -32.08 -19.22
CA PHE A 199 -14.51 -30.86 -19.07
C PHE A 199 -15.60 -30.78 -20.14
N GLY A 200 -16.82 -30.43 -19.74
CA GLY A 200 -17.98 -30.29 -20.61
C GLY A 200 -19.29 -30.20 -19.86
N LYS A 201 -20.41 -30.32 -20.59
CA LYS A 201 -21.76 -30.48 -20.03
C LYS A 201 -22.07 -31.95 -19.78
N ALA A 202 -22.97 -32.21 -18.84
CA ALA A 202 -23.51 -33.54 -18.60
C ALA A 202 -24.64 -33.85 -19.59
N GLY A 203 -24.72 -35.09 -20.08
CA GLY A 203 -25.67 -35.54 -21.09
C GLY A 203 -25.22 -35.30 -22.54
N GLU A 204 -23.97 -34.88 -22.74
CA GLU A 204 -23.40 -34.61 -24.07
C GLU A 204 -22.46 -35.74 -24.50
N THR A 205 -22.29 -35.94 -25.80
CA THR A 205 -21.37 -36.97 -26.34
C THR A 205 -19.96 -36.45 -26.60
N THR A 206 -19.72 -35.16 -26.36
CA THR A 206 -18.44 -34.49 -26.62
C THR A 206 -17.92 -33.72 -25.42
N TYR A 207 -16.60 -33.68 -25.26
CA TYR A 207 -15.92 -33.04 -24.13
C TYR A 207 -14.47 -32.69 -24.50
N SER A 208 -13.86 -31.85 -23.67
CA SER A 208 -12.42 -31.59 -23.66
C SER A 208 -11.72 -32.50 -22.64
N THR A 209 -10.48 -32.87 -22.92
CA THR A 209 -9.60 -33.57 -21.96
C THR A 209 -8.34 -32.75 -21.79
N GLY A 210 -7.94 -32.47 -20.56
CA GLY A 210 -6.82 -31.56 -20.29
C GLY A 210 -7.26 -30.12 -20.07
N LEU A 211 -6.34 -29.31 -19.55
CA LEU A 211 -6.57 -27.91 -19.22
C LEU A 211 -5.33 -27.06 -19.53
N THR A 212 -5.52 -25.95 -20.22
CA THR A 212 -4.49 -24.94 -20.50
C THR A 212 -4.98 -23.53 -20.20
N PHE A 213 -4.07 -22.56 -20.18
CA PHE A 213 -4.44 -21.15 -20.26
C PHE A 213 -4.84 -20.78 -21.70
N GLU A 214 -5.44 -19.59 -21.89
CA GLU A 214 -5.92 -19.13 -23.21
C GLU A 214 -4.83 -19.07 -24.30
N ASP A 215 -3.55 -18.94 -23.92
CA ASP A 215 -2.42 -18.94 -24.84
C ASP A 215 -1.86 -20.35 -25.15
N GLY A 216 -2.52 -21.40 -24.65
CA GLY A 216 -2.12 -22.80 -24.80
C GLY A 216 -1.01 -23.23 -23.85
N SER A 217 -0.54 -22.37 -22.94
CA SER A 217 0.45 -22.73 -21.94
C SER A 217 -0.17 -23.44 -20.73
N THR A 218 0.67 -24.14 -19.96
CA THR A 218 0.30 -24.70 -18.65
C THR A 218 0.82 -23.85 -17.49
N GLU A 219 1.52 -22.75 -17.78
CA GLU A 219 2.15 -21.89 -16.78
C GLU A 219 1.84 -20.42 -17.05
N LYS A 220 1.53 -19.66 -15.99
CA LYS A 220 1.36 -18.22 -16.05
C LYS A 220 2.22 -17.54 -14.99
N ILE A 221 2.93 -16.50 -15.38
CA ILE A 221 3.74 -15.68 -14.48
C ILE A 221 3.01 -14.37 -14.20
N VAL A 222 2.92 -14.01 -12.92
CA VAL A 222 2.34 -12.75 -12.43
C VAL A 222 3.43 -11.99 -11.69
N LYS A 223 3.72 -10.76 -12.10
CA LYS A 223 4.81 -9.96 -11.53
C LYS A 223 4.28 -8.78 -10.74
N LEU A 224 5.07 -8.34 -9.77
CA LEU A 224 4.85 -7.09 -9.05
C LEU A 224 4.77 -5.92 -10.05
N GLY A 225 3.75 -5.07 -9.91
CA GLY A 225 3.51 -3.95 -10.84
C GLY A 225 2.85 -4.34 -12.18
N ASP A 226 2.56 -5.63 -12.42
CA ASP A 226 1.67 -6.01 -13.52
C ASP A 226 0.25 -5.50 -13.26
N SER A 227 -0.55 -5.38 -14.31
CA SER A 227 -1.96 -5.03 -14.14
C SER A 227 -2.71 -6.11 -13.32
N ASP A 228 -3.42 -5.72 -12.27
CA ASP A 228 -4.16 -6.65 -11.41
C ASP A 228 -5.47 -7.10 -12.06
N ILE A 229 -5.34 -7.97 -13.06
CA ILE A 229 -6.47 -8.55 -13.79
C ILE A 229 -6.92 -9.90 -13.21
N ILE A 230 -6.31 -10.37 -12.13
CA ILE A 230 -6.51 -11.72 -11.59
C ILE A 230 -7.35 -11.66 -10.32
N ASP A 231 -8.60 -12.11 -10.41
CA ASP A 231 -9.44 -12.36 -9.24
C ASP A 231 -9.50 -13.87 -8.92
N ILE A 232 -8.75 -14.28 -7.89
CA ILE A 232 -8.75 -15.67 -7.41
C ILE A 232 -9.94 -16.00 -6.51
N THR A 233 -10.71 -15.00 -6.08
CA THR A 233 -11.87 -15.19 -5.19
C THR A 233 -13.13 -15.62 -5.95
N LYS A 234 -13.07 -15.56 -7.29
CA LYS A 234 -14.16 -15.90 -8.20
C LYS A 234 -13.88 -17.22 -8.92
N ALA A 235 -14.94 -17.79 -9.49
CA ALA A 235 -14.82 -18.94 -10.38
C ALA A 235 -14.01 -18.60 -11.63
N LEU A 236 -13.29 -19.58 -12.16
CA LEU A 236 -12.58 -19.46 -13.43
C LEU A 236 -13.59 -19.45 -14.58
N LYS A 237 -13.27 -18.70 -15.63
CA LYS A 237 -13.95 -18.79 -16.92
C LYS A 237 -13.37 -20.00 -17.66
N LEU A 238 -14.16 -21.08 -17.75
CA LEU A 238 -13.83 -22.30 -18.47
C LEU A 238 -14.39 -22.23 -19.89
N THR A 239 -13.57 -22.55 -20.89
CA THR A 239 -14.01 -22.72 -22.28
C THR A 239 -13.72 -24.14 -22.72
N VAL A 240 -14.76 -24.86 -23.14
CA VAL A 240 -14.66 -26.25 -23.60
C VAL A 240 -14.69 -26.28 -25.12
N VAL A 241 -13.70 -26.95 -25.70
CA VAL A 241 -13.61 -27.22 -27.14
C VAL A 241 -13.54 -28.73 -27.34
N PRO A 242 -14.63 -29.37 -27.81
CA PRO A 242 -14.66 -30.81 -28.09
C PRO A 242 -13.43 -31.35 -28.82
N GLY A 243 -12.82 -32.41 -28.27
CA GLY A 243 -11.66 -33.07 -28.89
C GLY A 243 -10.34 -32.32 -28.74
N SER A 244 -10.30 -31.26 -27.92
CA SER A 244 -9.09 -30.51 -27.55
C SER A 244 -9.01 -30.33 -26.03
N GLU A 245 -7.93 -29.73 -25.54
CA GLU A 245 -7.82 -29.29 -24.15
C GLU A 245 -8.80 -28.13 -23.89
N ALA A 246 -9.37 -28.08 -22.69
CA ALA A 246 -10.17 -26.93 -22.28
C ALA A 246 -9.25 -25.77 -21.91
N THR A 247 -9.72 -24.54 -22.05
CA THR A 247 -8.97 -23.35 -21.63
C THR A 247 -9.59 -22.71 -20.40
N VAL A 248 -8.75 -22.16 -19.52
CA VAL A 248 -9.18 -21.38 -18.35
C VAL A 248 -8.59 -19.99 -18.32
N LYS A 249 -9.42 -19.08 -17.81
CA LYS A 249 -9.04 -17.71 -17.50
C LYS A 249 -9.51 -17.35 -16.10
N PHE A 250 -8.70 -16.58 -15.38
CA PHE A 250 -9.16 -15.93 -14.16
C PHE A 250 -10.31 -14.96 -14.45
N ALA A 251 -11.23 -14.80 -13.51
CA ALA A 251 -12.23 -13.75 -13.64
C ALA A 251 -11.53 -12.40 -13.73
N GLU A 252 -11.88 -11.63 -14.77
CA GLU A 252 -11.41 -10.26 -14.93
C GLU A 252 -12.09 -9.41 -13.86
N LYS A 253 -11.30 -8.63 -13.13
CA LYS A 253 -11.86 -7.53 -12.34
C LYS A 253 -12.46 -6.52 -13.32
N THR A 254 -13.70 -6.12 -13.09
CA THR A 254 -14.22 -4.90 -13.71
C THR A 254 -13.33 -3.77 -13.18
N PRO A 255 -12.63 -3.00 -14.04
CA PRO A 255 -11.85 -1.87 -13.55
C PRO A 255 -12.78 -0.98 -12.73
N SER A 256 -12.43 -0.72 -11.48
CA SER A 256 -13.09 0.35 -10.75
C SER A 256 -12.82 1.61 -11.58
N GLY A 257 -13.86 2.32 -12.01
CA GLY A 257 -13.72 3.48 -12.89
C GLY A 257 -12.60 4.41 -12.41
N SER A 258 -11.72 4.82 -13.34
CA SER A 258 -10.59 5.75 -13.16
C SER A 258 -10.07 5.84 -11.72
N VAL A 259 -9.29 4.85 -11.28
CA VAL A 259 -8.63 4.95 -9.98
C VAL A 259 -7.52 5.99 -10.10
N GLN A 260 -7.81 7.21 -9.69
CA GLN A 260 -6.84 8.30 -9.68
C GLN A 260 -5.61 7.88 -8.85
N PRO A 261 -4.39 8.26 -9.26
CA PRO A 261 -3.20 7.97 -8.49
C PRO A 261 -3.34 8.54 -7.07
N VAL A 262 -2.83 7.81 -6.09
CA VAL A 262 -2.81 8.31 -4.71
C VAL A 262 -1.60 9.22 -4.58
N ILE A 263 -1.84 10.48 -4.23
CA ILE A 263 -0.79 11.47 -4.01
C ILE A 263 -0.55 11.61 -2.51
N THR A 264 0.65 11.29 -2.06
CA THR A 264 1.11 11.48 -0.68
C THR A 264 2.14 12.61 -0.64
N LYS A 265 2.03 13.51 0.36
CA LYS A 265 3.00 14.59 0.57
C LYS A 265 3.96 14.19 1.71
N LEU A 266 5.27 14.39 1.53
CA LEU A 266 6.28 14.22 2.58
C LEU A 266 7.16 15.48 2.62
N ARG A 267 7.31 16.09 3.79
CA ARG A 267 8.24 17.19 4.04
C ARG A 267 9.41 16.72 4.89
N ILE A 268 10.63 17.07 4.50
CA ILE A 268 11.81 16.95 5.35
C ILE A 268 12.30 18.36 5.70
N ILE A 269 12.39 18.66 6.99
CA ILE A 269 12.73 20.00 7.50
C ILE A 269 13.83 19.92 8.54
N ASN A 270 14.74 20.89 8.53
CA ASN A 270 15.71 21.09 9.61
C ASN A 270 15.01 21.86 10.73
N ALA A 271 14.33 21.10 11.57
CA ALA A 271 13.74 21.56 12.80
C ALA A 271 14.69 21.28 13.96
N LYS A 272 14.88 22.29 14.83
CA LYS A 272 15.57 22.12 16.10
C LYS A 272 14.56 21.71 17.17
N GLU A 273 14.74 20.52 17.73
CA GLU A 273 14.04 20.09 18.94
C GLU A 273 14.61 20.87 20.13
N GLU A 274 13.79 21.68 20.78
CA GLU A 274 14.13 22.37 22.02
C GLU A 274 13.30 21.74 23.15
N THR A 275 13.95 21.00 24.06
CA THR A 275 13.32 20.47 25.30
C THR A 275 13.41 21.52 26.39
N ILE A 276 12.27 21.86 27.00
CA ILE A 276 12.23 22.85 28.07
C ILE A 276 11.50 22.27 29.28
N ASP A 277 12.21 22.28 30.40
CA ASP A 277 11.64 22.01 31.73
C ASP A 277 10.94 23.27 32.26
N ILE A 278 9.63 23.17 32.45
CA ILE A 278 8.81 24.22 33.05
C ILE A 278 8.53 23.83 34.52
N ASP A 279 9.20 24.53 35.44
CA ASP A 279 8.89 24.50 36.86
C ASP A 279 8.40 25.88 37.33
N ALA A 280 8.00 25.96 38.59
CA ALA A 280 7.49 27.20 39.18
C ALA A 280 8.48 28.39 39.12
N SER A 281 9.76 28.15 38.82
CA SER A 281 10.82 29.14 38.68
C SER A 281 11.23 29.45 37.22
N SER A 282 10.83 28.65 36.23
CA SER A 282 11.29 28.77 34.84
C SER A 282 10.26 29.33 33.83
N SER A 283 9.19 30.00 34.32
CA SER A 283 8.15 30.63 33.47
C SER A 283 8.69 31.56 32.37
N LYS A 284 9.89 32.12 32.55
CA LYS A 284 10.61 32.94 31.57
C LYS A 284 10.92 32.16 30.27
N THR A 285 11.31 30.90 30.37
CA THR A 285 11.75 30.06 29.23
C THR A 285 10.58 29.68 28.31
N ALA A 286 9.44 29.34 28.89
CA ALA A 286 8.21 29.06 28.14
C ALA A 286 7.67 30.32 27.44
N GLN A 287 7.74 31.47 28.13
CA GLN A 287 7.35 32.75 27.56
C GLN A 287 8.25 33.15 26.39
N ASP A 288 9.56 32.91 26.48
CA ASP A 288 10.50 33.25 25.41
C ASP A 288 10.35 32.34 24.19
N LEU A 289 9.98 31.06 24.37
CA LEU A 289 9.51 30.19 23.28
C LEU A 289 8.25 30.73 22.59
N ALA A 290 7.23 31.09 23.36
CA ALA A 290 5.97 31.62 22.83
C ALA A 290 6.15 32.97 22.09
N LYS A 291 7.20 33.73 22.44
CA LYS A 291 7.62 34.93 21.69
C LYS A 291 8.40 34.60 20.41
N LYS A 292 9.10 33.46 20.37
CA LYS A 292 9.91 33.03 19.24
C LYS A 292 9.09 32.29 18.18
N TYR A 293 8.05 31.57 18.58
CA TYR A 293 7.25 30.72 17.69
C TYR A 293 5.75 31.05 17.73
N VAL A 294 5.07 30.74 16.63
CA VAL A 294 3.60 30.79 16.51
C VAL A 294 3.10 29.37 16.72
N PHE A 295 2.19 29.18 17.66
CA PHE A 295 1.56 27.89 17.95
C PHE A 295 0.08 27.96 17.59
N ASN A 296 -0.47 26.83 17.15
CA ASN A 296 -1.89 26.73 16.85
C ASN A 296 -2.72 27.00 18.11
N LYS A 297 -3.66 27.94 18.00
CA LYS A 297 -4.47 28.38 19.15
C LYS A 297 -5.44 27.29 19.62
N THR A 298 -5.97 26.48 18.71
CA THR A 298 -6.88 25.39 19.03
C THR A 298 -6.14 24.31 19.81
N ASP A 299 -4.96 23.89 19.36
CA ASP A 299 -4.15 22.87 20.03
C ASP A 299 -3.74 23.30 21.45
N LEU A 300 -3.31 24.55 21.61
CA LEU A 300 -2.99 25.11 22.92
C LEU A 300 -4.19 25.14 23.88
N ASN A 301 -5.38 25.47 23.36
CA ASN A 301 -6.60 25.50 24.17
C ASN A 301 -7.05 24.11 24.57
N THR A 302 -6.99 23.14 23.65
CA THR A 302 -7.31 21.73 23.94
C THR A 302 -6.37 21.20 25.01
N LEU A 303 -5.06 21.40 24.84
CA LEU A 303 -4.06 21.00 25.84
C LEU A 303 -4.33 21.61 27.22
N TYR A 304 -4.66 22.90 27.27
CA TYR A 304 -4.96 23.60 28.53
C TYR A 304 -6.14 22.96 29.28
N LYS A 305 -7.22 22.64 28.56
CA LYS A 305 -8.39 21.98 29.13
C LYS A 305 -8.06 20.58 29.65
N VAL A 306 -7.29 19.79 28.90
CA VAL A 306 -6.87 18.45 29.32
C VAL A 306 -5.99 18.52 30.57
N LEU A 307 -5.03 19.46 30.63
CA LEU A 307 -4.16 19.67 31.81
C LEU A 307 -4.94 20.06 33.08
N ASN A 308 -6.03 20.81 32.92
CA ASN A 308 -6.92 21.20 34.02
C ASN A 308 -7.93 20.12 34.42
N GLY A 309 -8.05 19.05 33.62
CA GLY A 309 -9.05 18.00 33.81
C GLY A 309 -10.46 18.40 33.34
N ASP A 310 -10.57 19.44 32.52
CA ASP A 310 -11.84 19.89 31.94
C ASP A 310 -12.28 18.99 30.77
N GLU A 311 -11.34 18.33 30.09
CA GLU A 311 -11.57 17.36 29.02
C GLU A 311 -10.68 16.12 29.21
N ALA A 312 -11.16 14.95 28.76
CA ALA A 312 -10.38 13.72 28.79
C ALA A 312 -9.30 13.73 27.70
N ASP A 313 -8.13 13.15 27.99
CA ASP A 313 -7.04 13.02 27.01
C ASP A 313 -7.33 11.88 26.02
N THR A 314 -8.21 12.12 25.05
CA THR A 314 -8.59 11.11 24.04
C THR A 314 -7.54 10.94 22.95
N ASN A 315 -6.63 11.90 22.81
CA ASN A 315 -5.68 11.99 21.71
C ASN A 315 -4.22 11.73 22.15
N GLY A 316 -4.00 11.39 23.43
CA GLY A 316 -2.66 11.15 23.97
C GLY A 316 -1.77 12.41 23.94
N LEU A 317 -2.37 13.56 24.20
CA LEU A 317 -1.70 14.87 24.21
C LEU A 317 -0.73 15.02 25.38
N ILE A 318 -0.94 14.27 26.47
CA ILE A 318 -0.19 14.38 27.71
C ILE A 318 0.31 13.00 28.15
N GLU A 319 1.61 12.88 28.34
CA GLU A 319 2.23 11.69 28.91
C GLU A 319 2.74 11.98 30.32
N GLU A 320 2.51 11.11 31.29
CA GLU A 320 3.13 11.25 32.62
C GLU A 320 4.42 10.44 32.67
N VAL A 321 5.56 11.12 32.61
CA VAL A 321 6.89 10.50 32.63
C VAL A 321 7.61 10.92 33.91
N SER A 322 7.90 9.95 34.78
CA SER A 322 8.61 10.18 36.05
C SER A 322 7.96 11.26 36.95
N GLY A 323 6.63 11.30 37.00
CA GLY A 323 5.86 12.26 37.82
C GLY A 323 5.84 13.69 37.28
N LYS A 324 6.27 13.91 36.03
CA LYS A 324 6.11 15.16 35.29
C LYS A 324 5.16 14.93 34.11
N TYR A 325 4.32 15.93 33.83
CA TYR A 325 3.53 15.93 32.59
C TYR A 325 4.43 16.32 31.44
N GLN A 326 4.47 15.49 30.40
CA GLN A 326 5.16 15.70 29.15
C GLN A 326 4.15 16.06 28.06
N VAL A 327 4.45 17.12 27.31
CA VAL A 327 3.63 17.56 26.17
C VAL A 327 4.51 17.77 24.95
N VAL A 328 3.96 17.51 23.77
CA VAL A 328 4.58 17.77 22.46
C VAL A 328 3.78 18.88 21.77
N LEU A 329 4.45 19.94 21.30
CA LEU A 329 3.81 21.05 20.59
C LEU A 329 4.55 21.34 19.29
N TYR A 330 3.80 21.46 18.19
CA TYR A 330 4.35 21.81 16.89
C TYR A 330 4.03 23.29 16.58
N PRO A 331 5.04 24.16 16.43
CA PRO A 331 4.81 25.53 16.02
C PRO A 331 4.42 25.58 14.53
N GLU A 332 3.44 26.41 14.19
CA GLU A 332 3.04 26.72 12.81
C GLU A 332 4.08 27.58 12.09
N GLY A 333 4.98 28.22 12.84
CA GLY A 333 6.07 29.01 12.26
C GLY A 333 6.88 29.77 13.32
N LYS A 334 7.91 30.48 12.86
CA LYS A 334 8.72 31.37 13.70
C LYS A 334 8.17 32.79 13.62
N ARG A 335 8.00 33.47 14.77
CA ARG A 335 7.63 34.88 14.79
C ARG A 335 8.78 35.70 14.22
N VAL A 336 8.48 36.57 13.26
CA VAL A 336 9.46 37.56 12.78
C VAL A 336 9.69 38.52 13.94
N THR A 337 10.88 38.47 14.54
CA THR A 337 11.28 39.45 15.54
C THR A 337 11.36 40.80 14.83
N THR A 338 10.43 41.72 15.11
CA THR A 338 10.65 43.13 14.82
C THR A 338 11.96 43.52 15.49
N LYS A 339 12.98 43.86 14.68
CA LYS A 339 14.18 44.51 15.19
C LYS A 339 13.74 45.74 15.98
N SER A 340 13.91 45.69 17.29
CA SER A 340 14.05 46.87 18.13
C SER A 340 15.50 47.31 18.08
#